data_AF-A0A8R7JVT0-F1
#
_entry.id   AF-A0A8R7JVT0-F1
#
_cell.length_a   1.000
_cell.length_b   1.000
_cell.length_c   1.000
_cell.angle_alpha   90.00
_cell.angle_beta   90.00
_cell.angle_gamma   90.00
#
_symmetry.space_group_name_H-M   'P 1'
#
loop_
_entity.id
_entity.type
_entity.pdbx_description
1 polymer ?
#
loop_
_entity_poly.entity_id
_entity_poly.type
_entity_poly.pdbx_seq_one_letter_code
_entity_poly.pdbx_strand_id
1 'polypeptide(L)' 'MSESMYPIMSWNVRGLNQPAKRAAVYEVVTASKVAILCLQETKINVWTPGIVREIGGAALIECIVLPA' A
#
# COMPACT_ATOMS: atom_id res chain seq x y z
N MET A 1 10.50 -26.41 -12.03
CA MET A 1 10.46 -24.96 -11.72
C MET A 1 9.17 -24.72 -10.95
N SER A 2 9.24 -24.33 -9.68
CA SER A 2 8.05 -23.95 -8.92
C SER A 2 7.57 -22.60 -9.43
N GLU A 3 6.36 -22.52 -9.94
CA GLU A 3 5.74 -21.26 -10.34
C GLU A 3 5.58 -20.38 -9.09
N SER A 4 6.25 -19.22 -9.07
CA SER A 4 6.13 -18.29 -7.95
C SER A 4 4.85 -17.49 -8.12
N MET A 5 3.87 -17.72 -7.25
CA MET A 5 2.63 -16.93 -7.24
C MET A 5 2.91 -15.58 -6.60
N TYR A 6 2.65 -14.50 -7.34
CA TYR A 6 2.79 -13.12 -6.87
C TYR A 6 1.39 -12.54 -6.62
N PRO A 7 0.90 -12.51 -5.36
CA PRO A 7 -0.47 -12.09 -5.07
C PRO A 7 -0.68 -10.62 -5.40
N ILE A 8 -1.75 -10.32 -6.13
CA ILE A 8 -2.18 -8.95 -6.45
C ILE A 8 -3.42 -8.64 -5.63
N MET A 9 -3.43 -7.51 -4.93
CA MET A 9 -4.59 -7.01 -4.21
C MET A 9 -5.06 -5.69 -4.83
N SER A 10 -6.34 -5.60 -5.15
CA SER A 10 -6.99 -4.37 -5.60
C SER A 10 -8.09 -4.00 -4.61
N TRP A 11 -7.95 -2.87 -3.91
CA TRP A 11 -8.80 -2.50 -2.81
C TRP A 11 -9.24 -1.04 -2.83
N ASN A 12 -10.56 -0.83 -2.91
CA ASN A 12 -11.18 0.46 -2.62
C ASN A 12 -11.22 0.71 -1.11
N VAL A 13 -10.35 1.61 -0.64
CA VAL A 13 -10.11 1.90 0.78
C VAL A 13 -10.97 3.02 1.35
N ARG A 14 -11.69 3.77 0.49
CA ARG A 14 -12.57 4.89 0.90
C ARG A 14 -11.91 5.86 1.89
N GLY A 15 -10.74 6.37 1.51
CA GLY A 15 -9.99 7.42 2.20
C GLY A 15 -8.88 6.92 3.12
N LEU A 16 -7.69 7.53 3.00
CA LEU A 16 -6.47 7.21 3.76
C LEU A 16 -5.83 8.42 4.45
N ASN A 17 -6.55 9.55 4.57
CA ASN A 17 -6.04 10.74 5.26
C ASN A 17 -5.81 10.51 6.76
N GLN A 18 -6.52 9.56 7.37
CA GLN A 18 -6.37 9.20 8.78
C GLN A 18 -5.23 8.18 8.97
N PRO A 19 -4.22 8.45 9.82
CA PRO A 19 -3.12 7.52 10.09
C PRO A 19 -3.57 6.13 10.55
N ALA A 20 -4.60 6.07 11.40
CA ALA A 20 -5.15 4.80 11.88
C ALA A 20 -5.67 3.91 10.73
N LYS A 21 -6.25 4.50 9.67
CA LYS A 21 -6.66 3.75 8.49
C LYS A 21 -5.47 3.22 7.70
N ARG A 22 -4.38 3.99 7.59
CA ARG A 22 -3.15 3.55 6.91
C ARG A 22 -2.52 2.38 7.64
N ALA A 23 -2.47 2.43 8.98
CA ALA A 23 -2.03 1.31 9.81
C ALA A 23 -2.89 0.05 9.60
N ALA A 24 -4.22 0.19 9.58
CA ALA A 24 -5.12 -0.94 9.31
C ALA A 24 -4.90 -1.54 7.89
N VAL A 25 -4.66 -0.69 6.88
CA VAL A 25 -4.31 -1.17 5.53
C VAL A 25 -2.97 -1.92 5.56
N TYR A 26 -1.95 -1.38 6.23
CA TYR A 26 -0.65 -2.04 6.37
C TYR A 26 -0.76 -3.44 6.98
N GLU A 27 -1.55 -3.60 8.03
CA GLU A 27 -1.78 -4.90 8.67
C GLU A 27 -2.39 -5.92 7.68
N VAL A 28 -3.42 -5.52 6.94
CA VAL A 28 -4.09 -6.36 5.94
C VAL A 28 -3.14 -6.75 4.80
N VAL A 29 -2.39 -5.79 4.27
CA VAL A 29 -1.44 -5.99 3.17
C VAL A 29 -0.31 -6.92 3.59
N THR A 30 0.23 -6.72 4.80
CA THR A 30 1.31 -7.54 5.36
C THR A 30 0.85 -8.97 5.61
N ALA A 31 -0.34 -9.16 6.22
CA ALA A 31 -0.91 -10.48 6.45
C ALA A 31 -1.16 -11.24 5.14
N SER A 32 -1.53 -10.52 4.07
CA SER A 32 -1.85 -11.09 2.77
C SER A 32 -0.62 -11.36 1.88
N LYS A 33 0.59 -10.96 2.32
CA LYS A 33 1.86 -11.12 1.56
C LYS A 33 1.74 -10.64 0.11
N VAL A 34 1.10 -9.49 -0.08
CA VAL A 34 0.81 -8.92 -1.40
C VAL A 34 2.11 -8.54 -2.10
N ALA A 35 2.24 -8.95 -3.36
CA ALA A 35 3.34 -8.53 -4.23
C ALA A 35 3.03 -7.20 -4.93
N ILE A 36 1.77 -7.00 -5.36
CA ILE A 36 1.32 -5.75 -6.00
C ILE A 36 0.02 -5.27 -5.33
N LEU A 37 0.04 -4.06 -4.79
CA LEU A 37 -1.10 -3.42 -4.13
C LEU A 37 -1.65 -2.26 -4.97
N CYS A 38 -2.92 -2.33 -5.34
CA CYS A 38 -3.66 -1.28 -6.03
C CYS A 38 -4.71 -0.70 -5.08
N LEU A 39 -4.63 0.59 -4.77
CA LEU A 39 -5.56 1.27 -3.86
C LEU A 39 -6.43 2.27 -4.61
N GLN A 40 -7.75 2.18 -4.45
CA GLN A 40 -8.71 3.11 -5.04
C GLN A 40 -9.41 3.98 -3.99
N GLU A 41 -9.92 5.13 -4.42
CA GLU A 41 -10.58 6.12 -3.57
C GLU A 41 -9.76 6.48 -2.32
N THR A 42 -8.45 6.64 -2.47
CA THR A 42 -7.54 6.94 -1.35
C THR A 42 -7.79 8.33 -0.75
N LYS A 43 -8.39 9.24 -1.53
CA LYS A 43 -8.62 10.66 -1.17
C LYS A 43 -7.33 11.37 -0.73
N ILE A 44 -6.17 10.84 -1.11
CA ILE A 44 -4.86 11.46 -0.92
C ILE A 44 -4.58 12.32 -2.14
N ASN A 45 -4.34 13.62 -1.92
CA ASN A 45 -4.06 14.55 -3.00
C ASN A 45 -2.61 14.46 -3.48
N VAL A 46 -1.68 14.29 -2.55
CA VAL A 46 -0.24 14.18 -2.84
C VAL A 46 0.31 12.98 -2.09
N TRP A 47 0.84 12.03 -2.84
CA TRP A 47 1.57 10.92 -2.25
C TRP A 47 2.96 11.36 -1.83
N THR A 48 3.38 10.94 -0.64
CA THR A 48 4.72 11.17 -0.12
C THR A 48 5.34 9.84 0.29
N PRO A 49 6.68 9.73 0.30
CA PRO A 49 7.34 8.52 0.80
C PRO A 49 6.91 8.17 2.24
N GLY A 50 6.61 9.17 3.07
CA GLY A 50 6.08 8.95 4.42
C GLY A 50 4.75 8.21 4.43
N ILE A 51 3.77 8.67 3.64
CA ILE A 51 2.47 8.02 3.51
C ILE A 51 2.63 6.58 2.97
N VAL A 52 3.52 6.39 1.99
CA VAL A 52 3.76 5.06 1.40
C VAL A 52 4.38 4.11 2.43
N ARG A 53 5.32 4.59 3.26
CA ARG A 53 5.91 3.80 4.35
C ARG A 53 4.92 3.42 5.44
N GLU A 54 3.93 4.27 5.73
CA GLU A 54 2.87 3.92 6.68
C GLU A 54 1.96 2.78 6.16
N ILE A 55 1.93 2.52 4.85
CA ILE A 55 1.08 1.49 4.22
C ILE A 55 1.87 0.23 3.86
N GLY A 56 3.13 0.35 3.42
CA GLY A 56 3.96 -0.77 2.99
C GLY A 56 5.14 -1.11 3.90
N GLY A 57 5.37 -0.32 4.94
CA GLY A 57 6.42 -0.55 5.94
C GLY A 57 7.82 -0.72 5.32
N ALA A 58 8.54 -1.73 5.82
CA ALA A 58 9.93 -2.00 5.42
C ALA A 58 10.09 -2.27 3.92
N ALA A 59 9.07 -2.85 3.27
CA ALA A 59 9.11 -3.17 1.85
C ALA A 59 9.21 -1.92 0.95
N LEU A 60 8.86 -0.74 1.48
CA LEU A 60 8.82 0.52 0.73
C LEU A 60 9.71 1.62 1.35
N ILE A 61 10.72 1.26 2.16
CA ILE A 61 11.65 2.23 2.76
C ILE A 61 12.32 3.11 1.70
N GLU A 62 12.81 2.50 0.61
CA GLU A 62 13.47 3.16 -0.51
C GLU A 62 12.57 3.31 -1.74
N CYS A 63 11.26 3.46 -1.51
CA CYS A 63 10.34 3.66 -2.62
C CYS A 63 10.54 5.02 -3.31
N ILE A 64 10.28 5.04 -4.61
CA ILE A 64 10.15 6.26 -5.41
C ILE A 64 8.65 6.55 -5.53
N VAL A 65 8.26 7.76 -5.18
CA VAL A 65 6.89 8.25 -5.42
C VAL A 65 6.90 9.05 -6.70
N LEU A 66 6.23 8.53 -7.72
CA LEU A 66 6.06 9.19 -9.00
C LEU A 66 4.88 10.18 -8.93
N PRO A 67 4.92 11.30 -9.67
CA PRO A 67 3.76 12.16 -9.84
C PRO A 67 2.60 11.38 -10.47
N ALA A 68 1.39 11.68 -10.00
CA ALA A 68 0.15 11.14 -10.56
C ALA A 68 -0.23 11.84 -11.87
#